data_AF-A0A7K2Q2G1-F1
#
_entry.id   AF-A0A7K2Q2G1-F1
#
_cell.length_a   1.000
_cell.length_b   1.000
_cell.length_c   1.000
_cell.angle_alpha   90.00
_cell.angle_beta   90.00
_cell.angle_gamma   90.00
#
_symmetry.space_group_name_H-M   'P 1'
#
loop_
_entity.id
_entity.type
_entity.pdbx_description
1 polymer ?
#
loop_
_entity_poly.entity_id
_entity_poly.type
_entity_poly.pdbx_seq_one_letter_code
_entity_poly.pdbx_strand_id
1 'polypeptide(L)'
;EALLSTALFRNRTSNLGLVTQNTQWLMLMGVSFTVAAYLQVVRGYDAVETGVIFTAATLGILASSLAAEKLARRHAQRTLIMI
;
A
#
# COMPACT_ATOMS: atom_id res chain seq x y z
N GLU A 1 -27.99 5.59 -4.00
CA GLU A 1 -27.15 6.53 -4.76
C GLU A 1 -25.82 5.86 -5.04
N ALA A 2 -25.33 5.88 -6.28
CA ALA A 2 -24.07 5.19 -6.60
C ALA A 2 -22.90 5.94 -5.96
N LEU A 3 -22.07 5.26 -5.16
CA LEU A 3 -20.90 5.85 -4.48
C LEU A 3 -19.85 6.41 -5.47
N LEU A 4 -19.92 6.01 -6.75
CA LEU A 4 -19.06 6.47 -7.82
C LEU A 4 -19.90 6.73 -9.09
N SER A 5 -19.63 7.85 -9.76
CA SER A 5 -20.21 8.14 -11.07
C SER A 5 -19.70 7.13 -12.10
N THR A 6 -20.62 6.40 -12.75
CA THR A 6 -20.28 5.39 -13.75
C THR A 6 -19.53 5.96 -14.97
N ALA A 7 -19.57 7.28 -15.17
CA ALA A 7 -18.79 7.98 -16.18
C ALA A 7 -17.27 7.87 -15.96
N LEU A 8 -16.79 7.65 -14.72
CA LEU A 8 -15.36 7.45 -14.42
C LEU A 8 -14.79 6.21 -15.11
N PHE A 9 -15.56 5.13 -15.21
CA PHE A 9 -15.14 3.90 -15.89
C PHE A 9 -14.99 4.05 -17.41
N ARG A 10 -15.50 5.15 -17.98
CA ARG A 10 -15.32 5.47 -19.41
C ARG A 10 -13.98 6.13 -19.70
N ASN A 11 -13.26 6.59 -18.68
CA ASN A 11 -11.98 7.29 -18.83
C ASN A 11 -10.79 6.31 -18.68
N ARG A 12 -9.97 6.18 -19.72
CA ARG A 12 -8.79 5.29 -19.73
C ARG A 12 -7.76 5.64 -18.65
N THR A 13 -7.54 6.92 -18.37
CA THR A 13 -6.62 7.35 -17.30
C THR A 13 -7.13 6.95 -15.92
N SER A 14 -8.45 7.07 -15.69
CA SER A 14 -9.07 6.62 -14.44
C SER A 14 -8.99 5.10 -14.30
N ASN A 15 -9.24 4.35 -15.38
CA ASN A 15 -9.14 2.89 -15.34
C ASN A 15 -7.71 2.42 -15.08
N LEU A 16 -6.70 3.04 -15.69
CA LEU A 16 -5.29 2.74 -15.40
C LEU A 16 -4.97 3.03 -13.94
N GLY A 17 -5.41 4.17 -13.40
CA GLY A 17 -5.25 4.50 -11.98
C GLY A 17 -5.90 3.47 -11.05
N LEU A 18 -7.13 3.03 -11.38
CA LEU A 18 -7.85 2.01 -10.62
C LEU A 18 -7.15 0.65 -10.65
N VAL A 19 -6.64 0.23 -11.82
CA VAL A 19 -5.89 -1.03 -11.95
C VAL A 19 -4.61 -0.96 -11.13
N THR A 20 -3.80 0.09 -11.28
CA THR A 20 -2.56 0.26 -10.52
C THR A 20 -2.83 0.23 -9.01
N GLN A 21 -3.85 0.95 -8.55
CA GLN A 21 -4.22 0.97 -7.14
C GLN A 21 -4.65 -0.41 -6.63
N ASN A 22 -5.42 -1.17 -7.41
CA ASN A 22 -5.82 -2.53 -7.06
C ASN A 22 -4.62 -3.47 -7.00
N THR A 23 -3.71 -3.38 -7.98
CA THR A 23 -2.48 -4.19 -7.99
C THR A 23 -1.61 -3.88 -6.78
N GLN A 24 -1.47 -2.60 -6.41
CA GLN A 24 -0.74 -2.20 -5.20
C GLN A 24 -1.36 -2.80 -3.93
N TRP A 25 -2.68 -2.74 -3.78
CA TRP A 25 -3.38 -3.35 -2.65
C TRP A 25 -3.24 -4.87 -2.61
N LEU A 26 -3.37 -5.53 -3.77
CA LEU A 26 -3.23 -6.98 -3.89
C LEU A 26 -1.82 -7.43 -3.48
N MET A 27 -0.79 -6.74 -3.96
CA MET A 27 0.59 -7.02 -3.59
C MET A 27 0.82 -6.81 -2.09
N LEU A 28 0.31 -5.70 -1.52
CA LEU A 28 0.45 -5.43 -0.08
C LEU A 28 -0.19 -6.55 0.77
N MET A 29 -1.41 -6.96 0.44
CA MET A 29 -2.09 -8.05 1.14
C MET A 29 -1.36 -9.39 0.97
N GLY A 30 -0.93 -9.71 -0.25
CA GLY A 30 -0.23 -10.97 -0.55
C GLY A 30 1.13 -11.08 0.16
N VAL A 31 1.91 -10.00 0.16
CA VAL A 31 3.19 -9.94 0.89
C VAL A 31 2.96 -10.03 2.39
N SER A 32 1.97 -9.30 2.91
CA SER A 32 1.62 -9.35 4.34
C SER A 32 1.28 -10.77 4.77
N PHE A 33 0.44 -11.47 4.00
CA PHE A 33 0.13 -12.86 4.28
C PHE A 33 1.37 -13.78 4.22
N THR A 34 2.17 -13.67 3.15
CA THR A 34 3.34 -14.53 2.95
C THR A 34 4.38 -14.35 4.04
N VAL A 35 4.65 -13.10 4.45
CA VAL A 35 5.59 -12.79 5.54
C VAL A 35 5.06 -13.33 6.87
N ALA A 36 3.78 -13.13 7.18
CA ALA A 36 3.20 -13.66 8.41
C ALA A 36 3.28 -15.19 8.47
N ALA A 37 2.91 -15.88 7.39
CA ALA A 37 3.01 -17.34 7.30
C ALA A 37 4.46 -17.83 7.43
N TYR A 38 5.42 -17.15 6.80
CA TYR A 38 6.84 -17.49 6.91
C TYR A 38 7.36 -17.33 8.34
N LEU A 39 7.02 -16.23 9.01
CA LEU A 39 7.44 -15.98 10.38
C LEU A 39 6.84 -17.02 11.35
N GLN A 40 5.57 -17.36 11.18
CA GLN A 40 4.92 -18.32 12.07
C GLN A 40 5.34 -19.76 11.79
N VAL A 41 5.39 -20.19 10.52
CA VAL A 41 5.63 -21.60 10.15
C VAL A 41 7.12 -21.95 10.11
N VAL A 42 7.96 -21.05 9.58
CA VAL A 42 9.39 -21.35 9.38
C VAL A 42 10.24 -20.82 10.53
N ARG A 43 9.96 -19.59 11.00
CA ARG A 43 10.70 -19.00 12.13
C ARG A 43 10.13 -19.40 13.49
N GLY A 44 8.94 -20.01 13.52
CA GLY A 44 8.29 -20.46 14.76
C GLY A 44 7.83 -19.32 15.65
N TYR A 45 7.69 -18.10 15.12
CA TYR A 45 7.20 -16.96 15.87
C TYR A 45 5.73 -17.14 16.22
N ASP A 46 5.35 -16.67 17.40
CA ASP A 46 3.94 -16.62 17.75
C ASP A 46 3.21 -15.49 17.00
N ALA A 47 1.88 -15.48 17.11
CA ALA A 47 1.05 -14.47 16.46
C ALA A 47 1.30 -13.05 17.02
N VAL A 48 1.76 -12.94 18.27
CA VAL A 48 2.01 -11.67 18.95
C VAL A 48 3.31 -11.05 18.45
N GLU A 49 4.40 -11.81 18.41
CA GLU A 49 5.70 -11.43 17.85
C GLU A 49 5.56 -11.01 16.38
N THR A 50 4.82 -11.79 15.60
CA THR A 50 4.49 -11.44 14.21
C THR A 50 3.71 -10.12 14.17
N GLY A 51 2.70 -9.95 15.02
CA GLY A 51 1.93 -8.70 15.12
C GLY A 51 2.77 -7.48 15.49
N VAL A 52 3.77 -7.64 16.36
CA VAL A 52 4.72 -6.57 16.71
C VAL A 52 5.56 -6.17 15.49
N ILE A 53 6.03 -7.13 14.71
CA ILE A 53 6.76 -6.87 13.45
C ILE A 53 5.85 -6.10 12.46
N PHE A 54 4.60 -6.50 12.31
CA PHE A 54 3.63 -5.79 11.47
C PHE A 54 3.32 -4.37 11.98
N THR A 55 3.35 -4.15 13.29
CA THR A 55 3.19 -2.82 13.89
C THR A 55 4.37 -1.93 13.53
N ALA A 56 5.60 -2.45 13.59
CA ALA A 56 6.78 -1.73 13.13
C ALA A 56 6.69 -1.38 11.63
N ALA A 57 6.19 -2.30 10.80
CA ALA A 57 5.93 -2.02 9.39
C ALA A 57 4.89 -0.89 9.21
N THR A 58 3.82 -0.89 10.00
CA THR A 58 2.81 0.18 10.01
C THR A 58 3.41 1.52 10.41
N LEU A 59 4.29 1.55 11.41
CA LEU A 59 5.05 2.76 11.76
C LEU A 59 5.90 3.26 10.60
N GLY A 60 6.54 2.35 9.84
CA GLY A 60 7.27 2.69 8.62
C GLY A 60 6.38 3.34 7.55
N ILE A 61 5.15 2.82 7.37
CA ILE A 61 4.15 3.39 6.47
C ILE A 61 3.73 4.78 6.93
N LEU A 62 3.45 4.97 8.23
CA LEU A 62 3.07 6.27 8.79
C LEU A 62 4.19 7.30 8.62
N ALA A 63 5.43 6.93 8.97
CA ALA A 63 6.59 7.79 8.80
C ALA A 63 6.78 8.19 7.33
N SER A 64 6.64 7.22 6.42
CA SER A 64 6.71 7.46 4.97
C SER A 64 5.58 8.37 4.49
N SER A 65 4.37 8.22 5.03
CA SER A 65 3.20 9.06 4.68
C SER A 65 3.40 10.51 5.11
N LEU A 66 3.94 10.73 6.31
CA LEU A 66 4.30 12.08 6.79
C LEU A 66 5.41 12.70 5.94
N ALA A 67 6.41 11.90 5.57
CA ALA A 67 7.49 12.34 4.68
C ALA A 67 6.95 12.67 3.27
N ALA A 68 5.98 11.90 2.77
CA ALA A 68 5.39 12.08 1.44
C ALA A 68 4.73 13.45 1.29
N GLU A 69 4.05 13.97 2.32
CA GLU A 69 3.47 15.32 2.28
C GLU A 69 4.54 16.40 2.09
N LYS A 70 5.64 16.30 2.83
CA LYS A 70 6.77 17.24 2.73
C LYS A 70 7.48 17.11 1.37
N LEU A 71 7.58 15.90 0.84
CA LEU A 71 8.20 15.62 -0.45
C LEU A 71 7.33 16.10 -1.62
N ALA A 72 6.02 15.92 -1.54
CA ALA A 72 5.02 16.38 -2.51
C ALA A 72 4.96 17.91 -2.64
N ARG A 73 5.26 18.66 -1.57
CA ARG A 73 5.38 20.12 -1.64
C ARG A 73 6.66 20.59 -2.33
N ARG A 74 7.71 19.77 -2.35
CA ARG A 74 9.04 20.14 -2.87
C ARG A 74 9.35 19.56 -4.25
N HIS A 75 8.68 18.50 -4.67
CA HIS A 75 8.93 17.81 -5.95
C HIS A 75 7.64 17.67 -6.75
N ALA A 76 7.74 17.81 -8.07
CA ALA A 76 6.61 17.63 -8.97
C ALA A 76 6.04 16.20 -8.84
N GLN A 77 4.71 16.07 -8.86
CA GLN A 77 3.99 14.80 -8.66
C GLN A 77 4.45 13.68 -9.63
N ARG A 78 4.87 14.05 -10.85
CA ARG A 78 5.47 13.14 -11.84
C ARG A 78 6.77 12.50 -11.37
N THR A 79 7.59 13.23 -10.61
CA THR A 79 8.88 12.75 -10.09
C THR A 79 8.67 11.79 -8.92
N LEU A 80 7.61 11.97 -8.12
CA LEU A 80 7.35 11.13 -6.93
C LEU A 80 6.66 9.81 -7.24
N ILE A 81 5.92 9.72 -8.35
CA ILE A 81 5.24 8.47 -8.76
C ILE A 81 6.16 7.60 -9.63
N MET A 82 7.18 8.19 -10.26
CA MET A 82 8.09 7.52 -11.19
C MET A 82 9.41 7.06 -10.54
N ILE A 83 9.72 7.55 -9.33
CA ILE A 83 10.79 7.04 -8.45
C ILE A 83 10.20 5.93 -7.59
#